data_AF-A0A968WMC1-F1
#
_entry.id   AF-A0A968WMC1-F1
#
_cell.length_a   1.000
_cell.length_b   1.000
_cell.length_c   1.000
_cell.angle_alpha   90.00
_cell.angle_beta   90.00
_cell.angle_gamma   90.00
#
_symmetry.space_group_name_H-M   'P 1'
#
loop_
_entity.id
_entity.type
_entity.pdbx_description
1 polymer ?
#
loop_
_entity_poly.entity_id
_entity_poly.type
_entity_poly.pdbx_seq_one_letter_code
_entity_poly.pdbx_strand_id
1 'polypeptide(L)'
;MDRIPIPSHIHYELLLQLLERQTLPAIAQSDRVAREQIQSAIIMLRKALASQKQFEGLCEQQGIPTTYRWSLNELPSNDIPEYTTPQKY
;
A
#
# COMPACT_ATOMS: atom_id res chain seq x y z
N MET A 1 -14.66 5.63 -17.67
CA MET A 1 -14.97 4.74 -16.54
C MET A 1 -13.88 4.96 -15.51
N ASP A 2 -14.26 5.38 -14.31
CA ASP A 2 -13.30 5.71 -13.27
C ASP A 2 -12.60 4.44 -12.78
N ARG A 3 -11.26 4.47 -12.77
CA ARG A 3 -10.45 3.34 -12.33
C ARG A 3 -10.57 3.19 -10.82
N ILE A 4 -10.69 1.97 -10.30
CA ILE A 4 -10.78 1.75 -8.85
C ILE A 4 -9.43 2.11 -8.22
N PRO A 5 -9.37 3.10 -7.31
CA PRO A 5 -8.14 3.43 -6.61
C PRO A 5 -7.86 2.36 -5.55
N ILE A 6 -6.69 1.75 -5.61
CA ILE A 6 -6.21 0.77 -4.64
C ILE A 6 -4.90 1.25 -4.01
N PRO A 7 -4.65 0.98 -2.72
CA PRO A 7 -3.40 1.39 -2.08
C PRO A 7 -2.24 0.60 -2.69
N SER A 8 -1.09 1.23 -2.93
CA SER A 8 0.08 0.49 -3.37
C SER A 8 0.62 -0.44 -2.28
N HIS A 9 1.13 -1.61 -2.69
CA HIS A 9 1.66 -2.62 -1.76
C HIS A 9 2.81 -2.09 -0.90
N ILE A 10 3.54 -1.08 -1.39
CA ILE A 10 4.65 -0.45 -0.68
C ILE A 10 4.25 0.06 0.72
N HIS A 11 2.98 0.45 0.91
CA HIS A 11 2.46 0.89 2.22
C HIS A 11 2.50 -0.23 3.25
N TYR A 12 2.07 -1.44 2.86
CA TYR A 12 2.10 -2.60 3.74
C TYR A 12 3.53 -3.05 4.00
N GLU A 13 4.37 -3.05 2.97
CA GLU A 13 5.77 -3.46 3.10
C GLU A 13 6.56 -2.52 4.03
N LEU A 14 6.39 -1.20 3.89
CA LEU A 14 7.02 -0.22 4.76
C LEU A 14 6.59 -0.40 6.22
N LEU A 15 5.28 -0.54 6.46
CA LEU A 15 4.74 -0.76 7.80
C LEU A 15 5.28 -2.06 8.41
N LEU A 16 5.28 -3.15 7.64
CA LEU A 16 5.82 -4.44 8.08
C LEU A 16 7.30 -4.33 8.44
N GLN A 17 8.12 -3.70 7.58
CA GLN A 17 9.54 -3.51 7.83
C GLN A 17 9.80 -2.68 9.08
N LEU A 18 9.03 -1.62 9.33
CA LEU A 18 9.17 -0.77 10.51
C LEU A 18 8.81 -1.55 11.79
N LEU A 19 7.72 -2.32 11.76
CA LEU A 19 7.31 -3.14 12.89
C LEU A 19 8.35 -4.23 13.21
N GLU A 20 8.87 -4.90 12.19
CA GLU A 20 9.80 -6.02 12.36
C GLU A 20 11.22 -5.61 12.70
N ARG A 21 11.73 -4.55 12.04
CA ARG A 21 13.14 -4.16 12.13
C ARG A 21 13.43 -3.06 13.13
N GLN A 22 12.42 -2.26 13.48
CA GLN A 22 12.60 -1.12 14.40
C GLN A 22 11.78 -1.30 15.68
N THR A 23 10.50 -1.64 15.57
CA THR A 23 9.60 -1.67 16.74
C THR A 23 9.82 -2.91 17.60
N LEU A 24 9.75 -4.11 17.02
CA LEU A 24 9.90 -5.36 17.77
C LEU A 24 11.27 -5.50 18.46
N PRO A 25 12.40 -5.06 17.88
CA PRO A 25 13.70 -5.06 18.55
C PRO A 25 13.84 -4.00 19.64
N ALA A 26 13.11 -2.87 19.54
CA ALA A 26 13.14 -1.81 20.54
C ALA A 26 12.36 -2.15 21.83
N ILE A 27 11.46 -3.13 21.78
CA ILE A 27 10.69 -3.58 22.94
C ILE A 27 11.53 -4.54 23.80
N ALA A 28 11.58 -4.27 25.11
CA ALA A 28 12.26 -5.11 26.09
C ALA A 28 11.76 -6.57 26.03
N GLN A 29 12.68 -7.53 26.14
CA GLN A 29 12.34 -8.96 26.06
C GLN A 29 11.39 -9.42 27.18
N SER A 30 11.42 -8.73 28.33
CA SER A 30 10.55 -8.98 29.47
C SER A 30 9.11 -8.54 29.23
N ASP A 31 8.88 -7.59 28.31
CA ASP A 31 7.54 -7.10 27.98
C ASP A 31 6.89 -7.98 26.90
N ARG A 32 6.42 -9.16 27.34
CA ARG A 32 5.78 -10.15 26.46
C ARG A 32 4.50 -9.61 25.82
N VAL A 33 3.71 -8.84 26.57
CA VAL A 33 2.42 -8.32 26.13
C VAL A 33 2.61 -7.35 24.96
N ALA A 34 3.53 -6.39 25.07
CA ALA A 34 3.81 -5.46 23.97
C ALA A 34 4.33 -6.19 22.72
N ARG A 35 5.20 -7.19 22.89
CA ARG A 35 5.74 -7.99 21.77
C ARG A 35 4.65 -8.79 21.06
N GLU A 36 3.75 -9.42 21.81
CA GLU A 36 2.60 -10.16 21.25
C GLU A 36 1.65 -9.24 20.48
N GLN A 37 1.42 -8.02 20.99
CA GLN A 37 0.62 -7.02 20.27
C GLN A 37 1.25 -6.63 18.93
N ILE A 38 2.56 -6.38 18.87
CA ILE A 38 3.25 -6.08 17.62
C ILE A 38 3.23 -7.27 16.65
N GLN A 39 3.44 -8.48 17.15
CA GLN A 39 3.34 -9.69 16.33
C GLN A 39 1.92 -9.87 15.75
N SER A 40 0.89 -9.62 16.55
CA SER A 40 -0.50 -9.63 16.09
C SER A 40 -0.74 -8.58 15.00
N ALA A 41 -0.22 -7.36 15.17
CA ALA A 41 -0.30 -6.30 14.16
C ALA A 41 0.36 -6.70 12.84
N ILE A 42 1.56 -7.30 12.89
CA ILE A 42 2.27 -7.83 11.72
C ILE A 42 1.41 -8.90 10.99
N ILE A 43 0.82 -9.83 11.73
CA ILE A 43 -0.04 -10.88 11.17
C ILE A 43 -1.26 -10.27 10.48
N MET A 44 -1.91 -9.29 11.11
CA MET A 44 -3.07 -8.61 10.53
C MET A 44 -2.72 -7.87 9.24
N LEU A 45 -1.59 -7.18 9.20
CA LEU A 45 -1.13 -6.46 8.00
C LEU A 45 -0.83 -7.42 6.84
N ARG A 46 -0.19 -8.57 7.11
CA ARG A 46 0.03 -9.61 6.09
C ARG A 46 -1.29 -10.16 5.54
N LYS A 47 -2.28 -10.38 6.41
CA LYS A 47 -3.62 -10.81 6.00
C LYS A 47 -4.33 -9.76 5.16
N ALA A 48 -4.23 -8.49 5.53
CA ALA A 48 -4.79 -7.38 4.77
C ALA A 48 -4.18 -7.29 3.36
N LEU A 49 -2.84 -7.41 3.25
CA LEU A 49 -2.16 -7.45 1.95
C LEU A 49 -2.62 -8.63 1.09
N ALA A 50 -2.77 -9.81 1.66
CA ALA A 50 -3.28 -10.99 0.94
C ALA A 50 -4.71 -10.77 0.44
N SER A 51 -5.58 -10.19 1.28
CA SER A 51 -6.96 -9.85 0.91
C SER A 51 -7.02 -8.82 -0.23
N GLN A 52 -6.14 -7.82 -0.21
CA GLN A 52 -6.04 -6.85 -1.31
C GLN A 52 -5.62 -7.53 -2.63
N LYS A 53 -4.62 -8.42 -2.60
CA LYS A 53 -4.20 -9.16 -3.80
C LYS A 53 -5.33 -10.01 -4.38
N GLN A 54 -6.17 -10.60 -3.52
CA GLN A 54 -7.36 -11.31 -3.97
C GLN A 54 -8.35 -10.37 -4.67
N PHE A 55 -8.59 -9.18 -4.11
CA PHE A 55 -9.44 -8.17 -4.72
C PHE A 55 -8.89 -7.67 -6.06
N GLU A 56 -7.58 -7.46 -6.17
CA GLU A 56 -6.91 -7.12 -7.44
C GLU A 56 -7.12 -8.20 -8.50
N GLY A 57 -6.96 -9.47 -8.14
CA GLY A 57 -7.24 -10.58 -9.04
C GLY A 57 -8.70 -10.66 -9.50
N LEU A 58 -9.66 -10.33 -8.62
CA LEU A 58 -11.07 -10.23 -9.00
C LEU A 58 -11.32 -9.08 -9.98
N CYS A 59 -10.70 -7.92 -9.76
CA CYS A 59 -10.81 -6.78 -10.68
C CYS A 59 -10.24 -7.13 -12.06
N GLU A 60 -9.07 -7.77 -12.09
CA GLU A 60 -8.42 -8.22 -13.33
C GLU A 60 -9.30 -9.22 -14.09
N GLN A 61 -9.87 -10.21 -13.40
CA GLN A 61 -10.78 -11.19 -13.99
C GLN A 61 -12.06 -10.57 -14.58
N GLN A 62 -12.55 -9.49 -13.97
CA GLN A 62 -13.73 -8.76 -14.41
C GLN A 62 -13.42 -7.66 -15.44
N GLY A 63 -12.15 -7.48 -15.82
CA GLY A 63 -11.71 -6.41 -16.73
C GLY A 63 -11.87 -5.00 -16.15
N ILE A 64 -11.94 -4.87 -14.83
CA ILE A 64 -12.09 -3.59 -14.14
C ILE A 64 -10.71 -2.94 -14.00
N PRO A 65 -10.50 -1.73 -14.55
CA PRO A 65 -9.21 -1.07 -14.46
C PRO A 65 -8.96 -0.56 -13.03
N THR A 66 -7.80 -0.90 -12.48
CA THR A 66 -7.33 -0.43 -11.16
C THR A 66 -6.25 0.63 -11.30
N THR A 67 -6.04 1.44 -10.26
CA THR A 67 -4.93 2.41 -10.19
C THR A 67 -4.34 2.41 -8.80
N TYR A 68 -3.03 2.16 -8.73
CA TYR A 68 -2.31 2.20 -7.46
C TYR A 68 -2.12 3.65 -7.00
N ARG A 69 -2.39 3.89 -5.72
CA ARG A 69 -2.23 5.19 -5.07
C ARG A 69 -1.20 5.12 -3.95
N TRP A 70 -0.29 6.09 -3.92
CA TRP A 70 0.69 6.26 -2.84
C TRP A 70 0.23 7.29 -1.82
N SER A 71 -0.71 8.16 -2.17
CA SER A 71 -1.34 9.07 -1.24
C SER A 71 -2.79 9.37 -1.65
N LEU A 72 -3.57 9.92 -0.72
CA LEU A 72 -4.93 10.38 -1.00
C LEU A 72 -4.95 11.70 -1.81
N ASN A 73 -3.81 12.38 -1.94
CA ASN A 73 -3.69 13.68 -2.60
C ASN A 73 -3.36 13.59 -4.09
N GLU A 74 -3.27 12.38 -4.65
CA GLU A 74 -3.08 12.25 -6.09
C GLU A 74 -4.38 12.60 -6.80
N LEU A 75 -4.44 13.83 -7.31
CA LEU A 75 -5.47 14.28 -8.23
C LEU A 75 -5.68 13.21 -9.33
N PRO A 76 -6.93 12.91 -9.72
CA PRO A 76 -7.17 12.08 -10.89
C PRO A 76 -6.45 12.76 -12.07
N SER A 77 -5.46 12.07 -12.63
CA SER A 77 -4.60 12.56 -13.71
C SER A 77 -5.34 12.64 -15.06
N ASN A 78 -6.65 12.91 -15.04
CA ASN A 78 -7.46 13.11 -16.22
C ASN A 78 -7.36 14.56 -16.76
N ASP A 79 -6.62 15.43 -16.08
CA ASP A 79 -6.39 16.83 -16.44
C ASP A 79 -4.88 17.15 -16.62
N ILE A 80 -4.12 16.29 -17.31
CA ILE A 80 -2.85 16.73 -17.91
C ILE A 80 -3.17 17.13 -19.34
N PRO A 81 -3.37 18.42 -19.68
CA PRO A 81 -3.42 18.82 -21.08
C PRO A 81 -2.06 18.48 -21.72
N GLU A 82 -2.14 17.73 -22.80
CA GLU A 82 -1.04 17.33 -23.68
C GLU A 82 -0.42 18.56 -24.37
N TYR A 83 0.31 19.38 -23.63
CA TYR A 83 1.19 20.42 -24.14
C TYR A 83 2.33 20.51 -23.11
N THR A 84 3.58 20.21 -23.43
CA THR A 84 4.34 20.85 -24.50
C THR A 84 5.53 19.99 -24.90
N THR A 85 5.62 19.69 -26.20
CA THR A 85 6.86 19.34 -26.87
C THR A 85 7.91 20.44 -26.58
N PRO A 86 9.14 20.13 -26.14
CA PRO A 86 10.16 21.16 -25.99
C PRO A 86 10.59 21.66 -27.38
N GLN A 87 10.18 22.88 -27.70
CA GLN A 87 10.66 23.60 -28.87
C GLN A 87 12.13 23.94 -28.67
N LYS A 88 12.96 23.46 -29.60
CA LYS A 88 14.40 23.68 -29.68
C LYS A 88 14.74 25.18 -29.64
N TYR A 89 15.78 25.53 -28.88
CA TYR A 89 16.64 26.69 -29.10
C TYR A 89 18.10 26.24 -29.09
#